data_AF-A0A383ASB9-F1
#
_entry.id   AF-A0A383ASB9-F1
#
_cell.length_a   1.000
_cell.length_b   1.000
_cell.length_c   1.000
_cell.angle_alpha   90.00
_cell.angle_beta   90.00
_cell.angle_gamma   90.00
#
_symmetry.space_group_name_H-M   'P 1'
#
loop_
_entity.id
_entity.type
_entity.pdbx_description
1 polymer ?
#
loop_
_entity_poly.entity_id
_entity_poly.type
_entity_poly.pdbx_seq_one_letter_code
_entity_poly.pdbx_strand_id
1 'polypeptide(L)'
;MDIIKYDVYSGPNIGVFTSVNDKFVFVPNGFAKTKAENLAHYLQTEYLMTPVANTRLLGILMVLNNHGILLPNTSSPDEIANLRKHTDLNVKMLDTKHNALGNLICVNDKGGVISPIVEKEYIKEIEDTLDIEVMQKRIAGFHQVGAVMKANNLGGIIHPEADEEDIKDFSNILGVNIEPTTINGGIPFVSSGMLANSHAVVV
;
A
#
# COMPACT_ATOMS: atom_id res chain seq x y z
N MET A 1 10.18 12.86 -10.77
CA MET A 1 10.14 11.66 -9.92
C MET A 1 10.93 10.59 -10.64
N ASP A 2 11.95 10.05 -9.99
CA ASP A 2 12.80 9.02 -10.61
C ASP A 2 12.09 7.67 -10.60
N ILE A 3 12.30 6.87 -11.65
CA ILE A 3 11.80 5.50 -11.79
C ILE A 3 12.99 4.56 -11.79
N ILE A 4 13.07 3.70 -10.77
CA ILE A 4 14.23 2.85 -10.50
C ILE A 4 13.82 1.39 -10.62
N LYS A 5 14.57 0.59 -11.39
CA LYS A 5 14.31 -0.85 -11.51
C LYS A 5 14.90 -1.63 -10.34
N TYR A 6 14.13 -2.55 -9.77
CA TYR A 6 14.54 -3.38 -8.65
C TYR A 6 13.87 -4.76 -8.66
N ASP A 7 14.49 -5.76 -8.02
CA ASP A 7 13.90 -7.09 -7.83
C ASP A 7 13.83 -7.45 -6.34
N VAL A 8 12.73 -8.12 -5.98
CA VAL A 8 12.60 -8.79 -4.68
C VAL A 8 12.49 -10.28 -4.95
N TYR A 9 13.38 -11.06 -4.34
CA TYR A 9 13.51 -12.50 -4.56
C TYR A 9 13.69 -12.88 -6.04
N SER A 10 14.43 -12.07 -6.80
CA SER A 10 14.65 -12.27 -8.24
C SER A 10 13.35 -12.27 -9.07
N GLY A 11 12.31 -11.61 -8.55
CA GLY A 11 11.02 -11.43 -9.21
C GLY A 11 10.61 -9.95 -9.29
N PRO A 12 9.71 -9.62 -10.23
CA PRO A 12 9.29 -8.24 -10.48
C PRO A 12 8.13 -7.79 -9.57
N ASN A 13 7.63 -8.66 -8.69
CA ASN A 13 6.49 -8.37 -7.83
C ASN A 13 6.94 -7.76 -6.49
N ILE A 14 7.64 -6.63 -6.54
CA ILE A 14 8.23 -6.01 -5.35
C ILE A 14 7.19 -5.53 -4.33
N GLY A 15 6.04 -5.02 -4.81
CA GLY A 15 4.97 -4.50 -3.98
C GLY A 15 4.13 -5.58 -3.30
N VAL A 16 4.33 -6.87 -3.63
CA VAL A 16 3.75 -7.99 -2.86
C VAL A 16 4.46 -8.17 -1.52
N PHE A 17 5.78 -8.00 -1.51
CA PHE A 17 6.62 -8.36 -0.38
C PHE A 17 7.00 -7.17 0.50
N THR A 18 6.85 -5.95 -0.01
CA THR A 18 7.33 -4.73 0.62
C THR A 18 6.26 -3.65 0.59
N SER A 19 6.38 -2.65 1.45
CA SER A 19 5.45 -1.52 1.51
C SER A 19 6.20 -0.26 1.89
N VAL A 20 5.70 0.92 1.52
CA VAL A 20 6.45 2.17 1.69
C VAL A 20 5.51 3.32 2.01
N ASN A 21 5.99 4.25 2.85
CA ASN A 21 5.49 5.61 2.95
C ASN A 21 6.67 6.61 2.77
N ASP A 22 6.50 7.88 3.09
CA ASP A 22 7.56 8.87 2.83
C ASP A 22 8.74 8.77 3.82
N LYS A 23 8.59 8.00 4.92
CA LYS A 23 9.63 7.85 5.94
C LYS A 23 10.27 6.47 5.96
N PHE A 24 9.48 5.42 5.72
CA PHE A 24 9.88 4.03 5.90
C PHE A 24 9.56 3.18 4.67
N VAL A 25 10.50 2.30 4.32
CA VAL A 25 10.23 1.09 3.55
C VAL A 25 10.23 -0.12 4.46
N PHE A 26 9.13 -0.86 4.45
CA PHE A 26 8.95 -2.08 5.22
C PHE A 26 9.34 -3.27 4.36
N VAL A 27 10.26 -4.08 4.87
CA VAL A 27 10.81 -5.27 4.19
C VAL A 27 10.64 -6.51 5.07
N PRO A 28 10.51 -7.71 4.48
CA PRO A 28 10.26 -8.91 5.25
C PRO A 28 11.47 -9.34 6.08
N ASN A 29 11.23 -10.10 7.16
CA ASN A 29 12.31 -10.72 7.92
C ASN A 29 13.16 -11.65 7.03
N GLY A 30 14.49 -11.56 7.20
CA GLY A 30 15.47 -12.30 6.40
C GLY A 30 15.76 -11.68 5.03
N PHE A 31 15.25 -10.48 4.74
CA PHE A 31 15.69 -9.71 3.58
C PHE A 31 17.17 -9.33 3.73
N ALA A 32 17.96 -9.44 2.66
CA ALA A 32 19.39 -9.15 2.73
C ALA A 32 19.60 -7.68 3.11
N LYS A 33 20.43 -7.42 4.13
CA LYS A 33 20.63 -6.06 4.68
C LYS A 33 21.07 -5.06 3.63
N THR A 34 22.03 -5.44 2.78
CA THR A 34 22.52 -4.60 1.67
C THR A 34 21.42 -4.30 0.65
N LYS A 35 20.52 -5.26 0.39
CA LYS A 35 19.35 -5.04 -0.46
C LYS A 35 18.36 -4.07 0.20
N ALA A 36 18.09 -4.21 1.49
CA ALA A 36 17.22 -3.29 2.24
C ALA A 36 17.76 -1.87 2.23
N GLU A 37 19.06 -1.70 2.54
CA GLU A 37 19.76 -0.42 2.53
C GLU A 37 19.70 0.26 1.15
N ASN A 38 19.92 -0.51 0.06
CA ASN A 38 19.82 0.01 -1.30
C ASN A 38 18.39 0.43 -1.66
N LEU A 39 17.38 -0.36 -1.28
CA LEU A 39 15.98 -0.05 -1.57
C LEU A 39 15.54 1.22 -0.82
N ALA A 40 15.90 1.32 0.46
CA ALA A 40 15.67 2.48 1.30
C ALA A 40 16.35 3.75 0.73
N HIS A 41 17.59 3.63 0.27
CA HIS A 41 18.31 4.71 -0.38
C HIS A 41 17.58 5.23 -1.62
N TYR A 42 17.12 4.34 -2.51
CA TYR A 42 16.36 4.71 -3.70
C TYR A 42 15.04 5.40 -3.36
N LEU A 43 14.35 4.93 -2.33
CA LEU A 43 13.08 5.51 -1.87
C LEU A 43 13.26 6.75 -0.98
N GLN A 44 14.51 7.10 -0.62
CA GLN A 44 14.82 8.16 0.35
C GLN A 44 14.12 7.97 1.70
N THR A 45 14.14 6.73 2.19
CA THR A 45 13.49 6.30 3.44
C THR A 45 14.48 5.58 4.35
N GLU A 46 14.08 5.30 5.59
CA GLU A 46 14.69 4.27 6.42
C GLU A 46 14.05 2.90 6.10
N TYR A 47 14.78 1.78 6.30
CA TYR A 47 14.14 0.46 6.21
C TYR A 47 13.79 -0.08 7.60
N LEU A 48 12.65 -0.76 7.70
CA LEU A 48 12.27 -1.56 8.85
C LEU A 48 12.01 -3.00 8.42
N MET A 49 12.71 -3.94 9.06
CA MET A 49 12.45 -5.37 8.90
C MET A 49 11.29 -5.78 9.81
N THR A 50 10.22 -6.29 9.22
CA THR A 50 9.06 -6.76 9.99
C THR A 50 8.31 -7.86 9.23
N PRO A 51 7.73 -8.85 9.92
CA PRO A 51 6.68 -9.68 9.34
C PRO A 51 5.31 -8.99 9.46
N VAL A 52 4.33 -9.53 8.75
CA VAL A 52 2.91 -9.28 9.00
C VAL A 52 2.20 -10.63 9.01
N ALA A 53 1.50 -10.93 10.11
CA ALA A 53 0.88 -12.23 10.35
C ALA A 53 1.87 -13.40 10.21
N ASN A 54 3.12 -13.21 10.66
CA ASN A 54 4.23 -14.15 10.50
C ASN A 54 4.56 -14.52 9.04
N THR A 55 4.18 -13.67 8.07
CA THR A 55 4.44 -13.87 6.64
C THR A 55 5.43 -12.83 6.10
N ARG A 56 5.80 -13.01 4.82
CA ARG A 56 6.59 -12.06 4.03
C ARG A 56 5.75 -11.18 3.11
N LEU A 57 4.42 -11.25 3.21
CA LEU A 57 3.48 -10.65 2.25
C LEU A 57 3.04 -9.25 2.71
N LEU A 58 4.01 -8.38 2.99
CA LEU A 58 3.74 -7.08 3.60
C LEU A 58 2.77 -6.26 2.76
N GLY A 59 2.99 -6.10 1.45
CA GLY A 59 2.11 -5.27 0.63
C GLY A 59 0.74 -5.87 0.32
N ILE A 60 0.52 -7.16 0.60
CA ILE A 60 -0.81 -7.77 0.54
C ILE A 60 -1.59 -7.54 1.84
N LEU A 61 -0.90 -7.55 2.97
CA LEU A 61 -1.53 -7.58 4.30
C LEU A 61 -1.53 -6.22 5.01
N MET A 62 -0.60 -5.33 4.68
CA MET A 62 -0.41 -4.03 5.30
C MET A 62 -1.01 -2.92 4.43
N VAL A 63 -1.67 -1.97 5.08
CA VAL A 63 -2.04 -0.68 4.47
C VAL A 63 -1.40 0.41 5.30
N LEU A 64 -0.82 1.41 4.66
CA LEU A 64 -0.18 2.51 5.36
C LEU A 64 -0.21 3.80 4.56
N ASN A 65 -0.15 4.91 5.28
CA ASN A 65 0.21 6.24 4.78
C ASN A 65 1.21 6.89 5.75
N ASN A 66 1.37 8.20 5.75
CA ASN A 66 2.28 8.88 6.68
C ASN A 66 1.70 9.10 8.09
N HIS A 67 0.44 8.74 8.34
CA HIS A 67 -0.26 8.92 9.62
C HIS A 67 -0.42 7.60 10.39
N GLY A 68 -0.71 6.50 9.68
CA GLY A 68 -1.04 5.23 10.32
C GLY A 68 -0.70 3.98 9.52
N ILE A 69 -0.83 2.83 10.19
CA ILE A 69 -0.68 1.47 9.65
C ILE A 69 -1.87 0.62 10.08
N LEU A 70 -2.48 -0.06 9.13
CA LEU A 70 -3.49 -1.09 9.36
C LEU A 70 -2.92 -2.48 9.06
N LEU A 71 -3.22 -3.41 9.95
CA LEU A 71 -2.82 -4.81 9.88
C LEU A 71 -4.04 -5.74 10.04
N PRO A 72 -3.99 -6.99 9.55
CA PRO A 72 -5.06 -7.95 9.76
C PRO A 72 -5.09 -8.44 11.21
N ASN A 73 -6.26 -8.93 11.66
CA ASN A 73 -6.44 -9.61 12.95
C ASN A 73 -5.54 -10.83 13.19
N THR A 74 -4.97 -11.40 12.13
CA THR A 74 -3.98 -12.48 12.22
C THR A 74 -2.57 -12.01 12.62
N SER A 75 -2.37 -10.70 12.79
CA SER A 75 -1.09 -10.14 13.22
C SER A 75 -0.87 -10.33 14.71
N SER A 76 0.37 -10.57 15.10
CA SER A 76 0.72 -10.78 16.50
C SER A 76 0.86 -9.46 17.27
N PRO A 77 0.62 -9.45 18.60
CA PRO A 77 0.90 -8.28 19.43
C PRO A 77 2.34 -7.80 19.36
N ASP A 78 3.30 -8.71 19.16
CA ASP A 78 4.72 -8.40 19.03
C ASP A 78 5.03 -7.64 17.74
N GLU A 79 4.40 -8.00 16.61
CA GLU A 79 4.50 -7.25 15.35
C GLU A 79 4.02 -5.80 15.52
N ILE A 80 2.90 -5.60 16.21
CA ILE A 80 2.34 -4.27 16.47
C ILE A 80 3.27 -3.46 17.39
N ALA A 81 3.76 -4.08 18.46
CA ALA A 81 4.67 -3.43 19.39
C ALA A 81 5.98 -3.03 18.69
N ASN A 82 6.48 -3.87 17.79
CA ASN A 82 7.66 -3.57 16.98
C ASN A 82 7.44 -2.36 16.07
N LEU A 83 6.31 -2.29 15.36
CA LEU A 83 6.00 -1.15 14.48
C LEU A 83 5.87 0.15 15.30
N ARG A 84 5.07 0.16 16.37
CA ARG A 84 4.87 1.35 17.21
C ARG A 84 6.16 1.86 17.83
N LYS A 85 7.09 0.96 18.16
CA LYS A 85 8.39 1.32 18.73
C LYS A 85 9.29 2.07 17.74
N HIS A 86 9.14 1.84 16.43
CA HIS A 86 10.09 2.33 15.43
C HIS A 86 9.52 3.37 14.46
N THR A 87 8.19 3.49 14.31
CA THR A 87 7.62 4.33 13.23
C THR A 87 6.88 5.58 13.71
N ASP A 88 6.57 5.70 15.00
CA ASP A 88 5.68 6.73 15.58
C ASP A 88 4.27 6.79 14.92
N LEU A 89 3.92 5.84 14.05
CA LEU A 89 2.65 5.79 13.34
C LEU A 89 1.55 5.20 14.22
N ASN A 90 0.30 5.59 13.94
CA ASN A 90 -0.86 4.96 14.56
C ASN A 90 -1.07 3.54 13.99
N VAL A 91 -0.68 2.51 14.74
CA VAL A 91 -0.80 1.10 14.30
C VAL A 91 -2.04 0.45 14.88
N LYS A 92 -2.92 -0.09 14.03
CA LYS A 92 -4.14 -0.80 14.41
C LYS A 92 -4.30 -2.14 13.68
N MET A 93 -4.97 -3.08 14.35
CA MET A 93 -5.47 -4.30 13.73
C MET A 93 -6.93 -4.12 13.38
N LEU A 94 -7.31 -4.47 12.17
CA LEU A 94 -8.72 -4.56 11.78
C LEU A 94 -9.22 -5.99 11.88
N ASP A 95 -10.34 -6.18 12.55
CA ASP A 95 -11.01 -7.49 12.71
C ASP A 95 -11.97 -7.81 11.55
N THR A 96 -11.51 -7.57 10.33
CA THR A 96 -12.32 -7.86 9.13
C THR A 96 -12.29 -9.35 8.82
N LYS A 97 -13.30 -9.83 8.08
CA LYS A 97 -13.30 -11.19 7.54
C LYS A 97 -12.22 -11.40 6.47
N HIS A 98 -11.77 -10.32 5.83
CA HIS A 98 -10.89 -10.34 4.67
C HIS A 98 -9.52 -9.71 4.99
N ASN A 99 -8.55 -10.57 5.29
CA ASN A 99 -7.26 -10.17 5.86
C ASN A 99 -6.26 -9.57 4.86
N ALA A 100 -6.51 -9.67 3.55
CA ALA A 100 -5.62 -9.11 2.53
C ALA A 100 -5.85 -7.60 2.36
N LEU A 101 -5.66 -6.83 3.44
CA LEU A 101 -6.01 -5.40 3.50
C LEU A 101 -5.34 -4.59 2.39
N GLY A 102 -4.06 -4.85 2.09
CA GLY A 102 -3.32 -4.19 1.01
C GLY A 102 -3.88 -4.45 -0.38
N ASN A 103 -4.58 -5.57 -0.59
CA ASN A 103 -5.32 -5.80 -1.84
C ASN A 103 -6.66 -5.05 -1.87
N LEU A 104 -7.22 -4.69 -0.72
CA LEU A 104 -8.59 -4.17 -0.59
C LEU A 104 -8.65 -2.67 -0.36
N ILE A 105 -7.52 -2.01 -0.10
CA ILE A 105 -7.48 -0.61 0.29
C ILE A 105 -6.29 0.06 -0.42
N CYS A 106 -6.55 1.19 -1.08
CA CYS A 106 -5.54 2.07 -1.64
C CYS A 106 -5.68 3.46 -1.01
N VAL A 107 -4.59 4.01 -0.48
CA VAL A 107 -4.60 5.26 0.29
C VAL A 107 -3.38 6.12 -0.02
N ASN A 108 -3.51 7.41 0.20
CA ASN A 108 -2.41 8.34 0.43
C ASN A 108 -2.69 9.16 1.71
N ASP A 109 -2.06 10.32 1.90
CA ASP A 109 -2.28 11.15 3.10
C ASP A 109 -3.54 12.04 3.00
N LYS A 110 -4.22 12.05 1.85
CA LYS A 110 -5.37 12.92 1.59
C LYS A 110 -6.69 12.15 1.62
N GLY A 111 -6.69 10.93 1.10
CA GLY A 111 -7.87 10.11 0.99
C GLY A 111 -7.59 8.65 0.67
N GLY A 112 -8.66 7.88 0.57
CA GLY A 112 -8.59 6.44 0.29
C GLY A 112 -9.75 5.89 -0.52
N VAL A 113 -9.47 4.80 -1.23
CA VAL A 113 -10.48 3.97 -1.90
C VAL A 113 -10.43 2.58 -1.29
N ILE A 114 -11.59 2.12 -0.83
CA ILE A 114 -11.78 0.86 -0.11
C ILE A 114 -12.69 -0.05 -0.92
N SER A 115 -12.38 -1.33 -0.93
CA SER A 115 -13.24 -2.35 -1.54
C SER A 115 -14.62 -2.40 -0.87
N PRO A 116 -15.71 -2.55 -1.62
CA PRO A 116 -17.05 -2.73 -1.04
C PRO A 116 -17.22 -4.04 -0.26
N ILE A 117 -16.23 -4.94 -0.30
CA ILE A 117 -16.25 -6.17 0.51
C ILE A 117 -15.78 -5.92 1.95
N VAL A 118 -15.11 -4.80 2.22
CA VAL A 118 -14.77 -4.39 3.58
C VAL A 118 -16.04 -3.94 4.27
N GLU A 119 -16.28 -4.46 5.46
CA GLU A 119 -17.50 -4.24 6.23
C GLU A 119 -17.61 -2.77 6.66
N LYS A 120 -18.80 -2.18 6.51
CA LYS A 120 -19.03 -0.75 6.77
C LYS A 120 -18.69 -0.30 8.20
N GLU A 121 -18.78 -1.22 9.16
CA GLU A 121 -18.46 -0.94 10.56
C GLU A 121 -16.98 -0.58 10.78
N TYR A 122 -16.08 -1.07 9.93
CA TYR A 122 -14.64 -0.79 10.02
C TYR A 122 -14.21 0.49 9.31
N ILE A 123 -15.10 1.13 8.54
CA ILE A 123 -14.75 2.32 7.75
C ILE A 123 -14.28 3.46 8.63
N LYS A 124 -15.01 3.74 9.72
CA LYS A 124 -14.63 4.79 10.67
C LYS A 124 -13.28 4.50 11.33
N GLU A 125 -13.00 3.24 11.67
CA GLU A 125 -11.71 2.87 12.25
C GLU A 125 -10.55 3.05 11.26
N ILE A 126 -10.79 2.77 9.97
CA ILE A 126 -9.82 3.01 8.90
C ILE A 126 -9.54 4.52 8.77
N GLU A 127 -10.58 5.34 8.69
CA GLU A 127 -10.48 6.81 8.63
C GLU A 127 -9.73 7.36 9.83
N ASP A 128 -10.13 6.98 11.05
CA ASP A 128 -9.50 7.44 12.30
C ASP A 128 -8.03 6.97 12.43
N THR A 129 -7.69 5.81 11.89
CA THR A 129 -6.31 5.28 11.97
C THR A 129 -5.37 5.98 10.98
N LEU A 130 -5.85 6.18 9.75
CA LEU A 130 -5.07 6.75 8.66
C LEU A 130 -5.22 8.27 8.54
N ASP A 131 -6.11 8.89 9.33
CA ASP A 131 -6.39 10.32 9.33
C ASP A 131 -6.73 10.87 7.93
N ILE A 132 -7.71 10.21 7.28
CA ILE A 132 -8.16 10.52 5.91
C ILE A 132 -9.66 10.20 5.74
N GLU A 133 -10.28 10.80 4.72
CA GLU A 133 -11.60 10.39 4.24
C GLU A 133 -11.50 9.21 3.25
N VAL A 134 -12.51 8.35 3.22
CA VAL A 134 -12.49 7.17 2.33
C VAL A 134 -13.77 6.97 1.53
N MET A 135 -13.62 6.41 0.33
CA MET A 135 -14.73 6.04 -0.55
C MET A 135 -14.76 4.53 -0.77
N GLN A 136 -15.92 3.90 -0.60
CA GLN A 136 -16.10 2.49 -0.99
C GLN A 136 -16.58 2.36 -2.43
N LYS A 137 -15.75 1.77 -3.31
CA LYS A 137 -16.10 1.52 -4.73
C LYS A 137 -15.27 0.38 -5.33
N ARG A 138 -15.75 -0.26 -6.40
CA ARG A 138 -14.96 -1.20 -7.21
C ARG A 138 -14.15 -0.43 -8.25
N ILE A 139 -13.15 -1.08 -8.83
CA ILE A 139 -12.34 -0.52 -9.93
C ILE A 139 -12.37 -1.50 -11.09
N ALA A 140 -12.91 -1.11 -12.25
CA ALA A 140 -12.96 -1.97 -13.45
C ALA A 140 -13.51 -3.38 -13.17
N GLY A 141 -14.55 -3.48 -12.32
CA GLY A 141 -15.10 -4.76 -11.88
C GLY A 141 -14.28 -5.54 -10.85
N PHE A 142 -13.14 -5.06 -10.39
CA PHE A 142 -12.35 -5.70 -9.33
C PHE A 142 -12.79 -5.24 -7.94
N HIS A 143 -12.80 -6.19 -7.00
CA HIS A 143 -12.90 -5.88 -5.57
C HIS A 143 -11.54 -5.57 -4.97
N GLN A 144 -10.44 -6.01 -5.59
CA GLN A 144 -9.08 -5.84 -5.09
C GLN A 144 -8.53 -4.47 -5.48
N VAL A 145 -9.17 -3.41 -5.00
CA VAL A 145 -8.85 -2.03 -5.37
C VAL A 145 -7.41 -1.64 -5.05
N GLY A 146 -6.85 -2.11 -3.94
CA GLY A 146 -5.45 -1.89 -3.57
C GLY A 146 -4.46 -2.66 -4.45
N ALA A 147 -4.89 -3.74 -5.11
CA ALA A 147 -4.05 -4.47 -6.06
C ALA A 147 -4.01 -3.82 -7.45
N VAL A 148 -5.11 -3.18 -7.86
CA VAL A 148 -5.27 -2.59 -9.20
C VAL A 148 -5.16 -1.06 -9.22
N MET A 149 -4.83 -0.44 -8.08
CA MET A 149 -4.58 1.00 -7.98
C MET A 149 -3.46 1.25 -6.97
N LYS A 150 -2.58 2.19 -7.31
CA LYS A 150 -1.52 2.69 -6.42
C LYS A 150 -1.50 4.21 -6.48
N ALA A 151 -1.51 4.87 -5.32
CA ALA A 151 -1.40 6.32 -5.23
C ALA A 151 -0.33 6.72 -4.21
N ASN A 152 0.24 7.89 -4.42
CA ASN A 152 1.00 8.66 -3.43
C ASN A 152 0.41 10.08 -3.34
N ASN A 153 1.12 11.01 -2.69
CA ASN A 153 0.64 12.38 -2.53
C ASN A 153 0.76 13.26 -3.78
N LEU A 154 1.42 12.77 -4.84
CA LEU A 154 1.73 13.49 -6.08
C LEU A 154 0.91 12.99 -7.28
N GLY A 155 0.51 11.71 -7.29
CA GLY A 155 -0.18 11.07 -8.41
C GLY A 155 -0.66 9.67 -8.05
N GLY A 156 -1.47 9.10 -8.93
CA GLY A 156 -1.89 7.72 -8.86
C GLY A 156 -1.92 7.04 -10.22
N ILE A 157 -1.91 5.72 -10.19
CA ILE A 157 -2.16 4.87 -11.35
C ILE A 157 -3.23 3.85 -11.03
N ILE A 158 -4.01 3.48 -12.03
CA ILE A 158 -5.18 2.61 -11.90
C ILE A 158 -5.23 1.60 -13.04
N HIS A 159 -6.04 0.56 -12.86
CA HIS A 159 -6.36 -0.44 -13.88
C HIS A 159 -6.60 0.21 -15.26
N PRO A 160 -6.05 -0.34 -16.35
CA PRO A 160 -6.14 0.28 -17.68
C PRO A 160 -7.57 0.39 -18.22
N GLU A 161 -8.48 -0.43 -17.72
CA GLU A 161 -9.91 -0.45 -18.09
C GLU A 161 -10.81 0.26 -17.06
N ALA A 162 -10.26 1.13 -16.21
CA ALA A 162 -11.07 1.94 -15.31
C ALA A 162 -11.87 3.01 -16.08
N ASP A 163 -13.14 3.19 -15.72
CA ASP A 163 -14.02 4.16 -16.36
C ASP A 163 -13.61 5.61 -16.01
N GLU A 164 -13.83 6.56 -16.92
CA GLU A 164 -13.46 7.97 -16.72
C GLU A 164 -14.13 8.62 -15.49
N GLU A 165 -15.38 8.21 -15.20
CA GLU A 165 -16.11 8.66 -14.01
C GLU A 165 -15.45 8.17 -12.71
N ASP A 166 -15.05 6.89 -12.68
CA ASP A 166 -14.31 6.30 -11.57
C ASP A 166 -12.98 7.02 -11.36
N ILE A 167 -12.22 7.26 -12.43
CA ILE A 167 -10.94 7.98 -12.37
C ILE A 167 -11.12 9.38 -11.77
N LYS A 168 -12.19 10.09 -12.17
CA LYS A 168 -12.50 11.42 -11.65
C LYS A 168 -12.86 11.37 -10.16
N ASP A 169 -13.73 10.44 -9.76
CA ASP A 169 -14.13 10.27 -8.36
C ASP A 169 -12.93 9.95 -7.46
N PHE A 170 -12.07 9.02 -7.91
CA PHE A 170 -10.88 8.62 -7.18
C PHE A 170 -9.83 9.72 -7.14
N SER A 171 -9.66 10.49 -8.23
CA SER A 171 -8.77 11.64 -8.25
C SER A 171 -9.22 12.73 -7.27
N ASN A 172 -10.53 12.93 -7.12
CA ASN A 172 -11.08 13.90 -6.18
C ASN A 172 -10.83 13.49 -4.73
N ILE A 173 -11.15 12.24 -4.34
CA ILE A 173 -10.96 11.78 -2.96
C ILE A 173 -9.47 11.65 -2.60
N LEU A 174 -8.62 11.18 -3.51
CA LEU A 174 -7.17 11.08 -3.29
C LEU A 174 -6.45 12.43 -3.46
N GLY A 175 -7.11 13.45 -3.99
CA GLY A 175 -6.54 14.79 -4.22
C GLY A 175 -5.29 14.79 -5.11
N VAL A 176 -5.24 13.89 -6.09
CA VAL A 176 -4.15 13.74 -7.07
C VAL A 176 -4.69 13.29 -8.42
N ASN A 177 -3.96 13.54 -9.51
CA ASN A 177 -4.31 13.01 -10.83
C ASN A 177 -4.03 11.51 -10.89
N ILE A 178 -4.91 10.76 -11.57
CA ILE A 178 -4.82 9.31 -11.72
C ILE A 178 -4.82 8.94 -13.20
N GLU A 179 -3.88 8.08 -13.61
CA GLU A 179 -3.72 7.63 -14.99
C GLU A 179 -3.91 6.12 -15.14
N PRO A 180 -4.65 5.63 -16.16
CA PRO A 180 -4.73 4.20 -16.48
C PRO A 180 -3.36 3.65 -16.88
N THR A 181 -2.91 2.53 -16.30
CA THR A 181 -1.56 2.01 -16.51
C THR A 181 -1.47 0.49 -16.32
N THR A 182 -0.42 -0.11 -16.87
CA THR A 182 -0.02 -1.51 -16.59
C THR A 182 1.41 -1.56 -16.08
N ILE A 183 1.79 -2.69 -15.47
CA ILE A 183 3.15 -2.95 -15.00
C ILE A 183 3.66 -4.30 -15.53
N ASN A 184 4.97 -4.54 -15.50
CA ASN A 184 5.55 -5.86 -15.74
C ASN A 184 5.10 -6.56 -17.04
N GLY A 185 5.04 -5.82 -18.14
CA GLY A 185 4.69 -6.38 -19.45
C GLY A 185 3.17 -6.47 -19.71
N GLY A 186 2.39 -5.52 -19.18
CA GLY A 186 0.96 -5.42 -19.46
C GLY A 186 0.05 -5.96 -18.37
N ILE A 187 0.59 -6.27 -17.19
CA ILE A 187 -0.18 -6.76 -16.05
C ILE A 187 -0.93 -5.59 -15.39
N PRO A 188 -2.24 -5.71 -15.13
CA PRO A 188 -3.04 -4.61 -14.58
C PRO A 188 -3.02 -4.53 -13.03
N PHE A 189 -2.39 -5.49 -12.35
CA PHE A 189 -2.16 -5.47 -10.90
C PHE A 189 -1.00 -4.53 -10.56
N VAL A 190 -1.19 -3.24 -10.82
CA VAL A 190 -0.14 -2.22 -10.76
C VAL A 190 0.63 -2.23 -9.44
N SER A 191 -0.06 -2.40 -8.31
CA SER A 191 0.57 -2.41 -6.98
C SER A 191 1.48 -3.61 -6.74
N SER A 192 1.32 -4.73 -7.47
CA SER A 192 2.19 -5.90 -7.28
C SER A 192 3.62 -5.59 -7.67
N GLY A 193 3.80 -4.75 -8.68
CA GLY A 193 5.09 -4.48 -9.32
C GLY A 193 5.76 -3.18 -8.91
N MET A 194 5.18 -2.39 -7.99
CA MET A 194 5.79 -1.09 -7.66
C MET A 194 5.70 -0.70 -6.19
N LEU A 195 6.63 0.17 -5.82
CA LEU A 195 6.59 1.00 -4.63
C LEU A 195 6.58 2.46 -5.07
N ALA A 196 5.73 3.26 -4.44
CA ALA A 196 5.63 4.68 -4.73
C ALA A 196 5.46 5.44 -3.43
N ASN A 197 6.32 6.44 -3.22
CA ASN A 197 6.20 7.45 -2.18
C ASN A 197 6.38 8.83 -2.82
N SER A 198 6.42 9.91 -2.04
CA SER A 198 6.55 11.28 -2.56
C SER A 198 7.94 11.60 -3.15
N HIS A 199 8.92 10.70 -3.00
CA HIS A 199 10.31 10.93 -3.42
C HIS A 199 10.67 10.17 -4.71
N ALA A 200 10.26 8.90 -4.82
CA ALA A 200 10.64 8.03 -5.92
C ALA A 200 9.58 6.95 -6.20
N VAL A 201 9.70 6.35 -7.39
CA VAL A 201 9.01 5.11 -7.75
C VAL A 201 10.04 4.03 -8.03
N VAL A 202 9.85 2.88 -7.41
CA VAL A 202 10.62 1.67 -7.70
C VAL A 202 9.70 0.68 -8.40
N VAL A 203 10.18 0.03 -9.46
CA VAL A 203 9.45 -0.94 -10.30
C VAL A 203 10.27 -2.18 -10.61
#